data_AF-A0A496ZYZ7-F1
#
_entry.id   AF-A0A496ZYZ7-F1
#
_cell.length_a   1.000
_cell.length_b   1.000
_cell.length_c   1.000
_cell.angle_alpha   90.00
_cell.angle_beta   90.00
_cell.angle_gamma   90.00
#
_symmetry.space_group_name_H-M   'P 1'
#
loop_
_entity.id
_entity.type
_entity.pdbx_description
1 polymer ?
#
loop_
_entity_poly.entity_id
_entity_poly.type
_entity_poly.pdbx_seq_one_letter_code
_entity_poly.pdbx_strand_id
1 'polypeptide(L)'
;MTMGELIFIGLGLWDENDITVKGLKEAKKCDCLFAEFYTSILGVEKEKLEKALGKEIRILNREEVEKGEIILNEARKKKVGFLTPGDPMSATTHVALCLRAIEMDIKTRVIHGISILTAAAGLLG
;
A
#
# COMPACT_ATOMS: atom_id res chain seq x y z
N MET A 1 -13.54 21.31 4.02
CA MET A 1 -12.62 20.50 4.85
C MET A 1 -12.24 19.30 4.02
N THR A 2 -10.96 19.10 3.71
CA THR A 2 -10.52 17.87 3.04
C THR A 2 -10.66 16.72 4.04
N MET A 3 -11.65 15.85 3.85
CA MET A 3 -11.71 14.56 4.54
C MET A 3 -10.46 13.77 4.14
N GLY A 4 -9.66 13.36 5.13
CA GLY A 4 -8.53 12.50 4.88
C GLY A 4 -8.95 11.13 4.34
N GLU A 5 -8.03 10.47 3.65
CA GLU A 5 -8.29 9.22 2.93
C GLU A 5 -7.08 8.29 3.06
N LEU A 6 -7.30 7.00 3.32
CA LEU A 6 -6.29 5.96 3.33
C LEU A 6 -6.54 4.99 2.18
N ILE A 7 -5.58 4.89 1.25
CA ILE A 7 -5.66 4.02 0.08
C ILE A 7 -4.62 2.91 0.21
N PHE A 8 -5.10 1.67 0.25
CA PHE A 8 -4.26 0.47 0.17
C PHE A 8 -3.98 0.15 -1.31
N ILE A 9 -2.72 0.01 -1.70
CA ILE A 9 -2.32 -0.16 -3.10
C ILE A 9 -1.37 -1.34 -3.23
N GLY A 10 -1.78 -2.35 -4.01
CA GLY A 10 -0.95 -3.51 -4.32
C GLY A 10 0.14 -3.16 -5.34
N LEU A 11 1.38 -3.45 -5.01
CA LEU A 11 2.55 -3.26 -5.88
C LEU A 11 2.77 -4.43 -6.85
N GLY A 12 2.07 -5.55 -6.66
CA GLY A 12 2.32 -6.77 -7.43
C GLY A 12 3.57 -7.51 -6.94
N LEU A 13 4.21 -8.31 -7.79
CA LEU A 13 5.08 -9.40 -7.33
C LEU A 13 6.57 -9.14 -7.46
N TRP A 14 6.99 -8.31 -8.41
CA TRP A 14 8.39 -8.25 -8.80
C TRP A 14 8.92 -6.83 -8.89
N ASP A 15 8.44 -6.03 -9.84
CA ASP A 15 9.02 -4.72 -10.15
C ASP A 15 7.99 -3.59 -10.24
N GLU A 16 8.47 -2.37 -10.49
CA GLU A 16 7.65 -1.16 -10.53
C GLU A 16 6.56 -1.16 -11.62
N ASN A 17 6.60 -2.12 -12.55
CA ASN A 17 5.62 -2.25 -13.64
C ASN A 17 4.46 -3.19 -13.28
N ASP A 18 4.57 -3.98 -12.21
CA ASP A 18 3.49 -4.86 -11.76
C ASP A 18 2.36 -4.09 -11.06
N ILE A 19 2.64 -2.87 -10.60
CA ILE A 19 1.60 -1.98 -10.08
C ILE A 19 0.59 -1.67 -11.20
N THR A 20 -0.70 -1.80 -10.89
CA THR A 20 -1.72 -1.48 -11.87
C THR A 20 -1.65 0.00 -12.28
N VAL A 21 -2.08 0.32 -13.51
CA VAL A 21 -2.19 1.72 -13.98
C VAL A 21 -3.03 2.56 -13.01
N LYS A 22 -4.07 1.97 -12.41
CA LYS A 22 -4.90 2.63 -11.39
C LYS A 22 -4.11 2.90 -10.11
N GLY A 23 -3.33 1.92 -9.63
CA GLY A 23 -2.46 2.05 -8.46
C GLY A 23 -1.43 3.16 -8.65
N LEU A 24 -0.73 3.15 -9.79
CA LEU A 24 0.27 4.17 -10.13
C LEU A 24 -0.32 5.58 -10.14
N LYS A 25 -1.48 5.75 -10.79
CA LYS A 25 -2.17 7.05 -10.88
C LYS A 25 -2.65 7.55 -9.52
N GLU A 26 -3.14 6.67 -8.65
CA GLU A 26 -3.62 7.07 -7.32
C GLU A 26 -2.46 7.35 -6.35
N ALA A 27 -1.40 6.53 -6.36
CA ALA A 27 -0.20 6.77 -5.56
C ALA A 27 0.43 8.14 -5.88
N LYS A 28 0.48 8.52 -7.17
CA LYS A 28 0.94 9.85 -7.61
C LYS A 28 0.10 11.02 -7.06
N LYS A 29 -1.17 10.79 -6.73
CA LYS A 29 -2.08 11.80 -6.18
C LYS A 29 -2.08 11.85 -4.65
N CYS A 30 -1.52 10.86 -3.97
CA CYS A 30 -1.43 10.85 -2.51
C CYS A 30 -0.46 11.94 -2.03
N ASP A 31 -0.76 12.58 -0.90
CA ASP A 31 0.12 13.57 -0.30
C ASP A 31 1.38 12.92 0.28
N CYS A 32 1.23 11.73 0.88
CA CYS A 32 2.33 10.92 1.38
C CYS A 32 2.12 9.44 1.05
N LEU A 33 3.25 8.73 0.93
CA LEU A 33 3.30 7.31 0.65
C LEU A 33 4.07 6.59 1.76
N PHE A 34 3.44 5.55 2.28
CA PHE A 34 4.05 4.58 3.17
C PHE A 34 4.12 3.24 2.47
N ALA A 35 5.14 2.45 2.77
CA ALA A 35 5.23 1.08 2.31
C ALA A 35 5.73 0.17 3.42
N GLU A 36 5.44 -1.12 3.29
CA GLU A 36 6.12 -2.15 4.06
C GLU A 36 6.65 -3.23 3.12
N PHE A 37 7.80 -3.82 3.45
CA PHE A 37 8.44 -4.89 2.67
C PHE A 37 8.82 -6.08 3.57
N TYR A 38 8.14 -6.22 4.72
CA TYR A 38 8.39 -7.34 5.63
C TYR A 38 7.38 -8.46 5.43
N THR A 39 6.21 -8.17 4.84
CA THR A 39 5.23 -9.22 4.49
C THR A 39 5.65 -10.00 3.24
N SER A 40 6.38 -9.35 2.33
CA SER A 40 7.00 -9.97 1.17
C SER A 40 8.14 -9.09 0.65
N ILE A 41 9.05 -9.71 -0.10
CA ILE A 41 10.16 -9.03 -0.76
C ILE A 41 9.73 -8.69 -2.18
N LEU A 42 9.89 -7.43 -2.57
CA LEU A 42 9.85 -7.03 -3.98
C LEU A 42 11.26 -7.09 -4.57
N GLY A 43 11.36 -7.49 -5.83
CA GLY A 43 12.62 -7.52 -6.58
C GLY A 43 13.13 -6.14 -7.02
N VAL A 44 12.57 -5.05 -6.48
CA VAL A 44 12.86 -3.67 -6.89
C VAL A 44 13.45 -2.85 -5.76
N GLU A 45 14.46 -2.06 -6.09
CA GLU A 45 15.02 -1.07 -5.18
C GLU A 45 14.04 0.08 -4.93
N LYS A 46 14.07 0.61 -3.71
CA LYS A 46 13.18 1.69 -3.27
C LYS A 46 13.27 2.90 -4.20
N GLU A 47 14.48 3.26 -4.61
CA GLU A 47 14.79 4.42 -5.43
C GLU A 47 14.14 4.33 -6.82
N LYS A 48 14.10 3.11 -7.39
CA LYS A 48 13.46 2.85 -8.69
C LYS A 48 11.93 2.97 -8.58
N LEU A 49 11.36 2.49 -7.47
CA LEU A 49 9.93 2.64 -7.18
C LEU A 49 9.56 4.11 -6.95
N GLU A 50 10.35 4.84 -6.15
CA GLU A 50 10.17 6.29 -5.90
C GLU A 50 10.24 7.09 -7.21
N LYS A 51 11.17 6.74 -8.10
CA LYS A 51 11.26 7.36 -9.44
C LYS A 51 10.02 7.10 -10.29
N ALA A 52 9.49 5.88 -10.28
CA ALA A 52 8.27 5.54 -11.01
C ALA A 52 7.04 6.30 -10.46
N LEU A 53 6.96 6.43 -9.13
CA LEU A 53 5.90 7.13 -8.42
C LEU A 53 6.08 8.66 -8.41
N GLY A 54 7.28 9.17 -8.65
CA GLY A 54 7.60 10.60 -8.56
C GLY A 54 7.46 11.17 -7.14
N LYS A 55 7.56 10.31 -6.11
CA LYS A 55 7.38 10.64 -4.69
C LYS A 55 8.27 9.76 -3.83
N GLU A 56 8.75 10.33 -2.73
CA GLU A 56 9.41 9.57 -1.69
C GLU A 56 8.42 8.64 -0.97
N ILE A 57 8.92 7.49 -0.56
CA ILE A 57 8.21 6.45 0.16
C ILE A 57 8.85 6.30 1.53
N ARG A 58 8.04 6.39 2.59
CA ARG A 58 8.49 6.02 3.93
C ARG A 58 8.25 4.54 4.16
N ILE A 59 9.32 3.76 4.28
CA ILE A 59 9.25 2.34 4.64
C ILE A 59 8.98 2.25 6.14
N LEU A 60 7.98 1.44 6.49
CA LEU A 60 7.58 1.17 7.87
C LEU A 60 7.95 -0.27 8.24
N ASN A 61 8.37 -0.46 9.49
CA ASN A 61 8.57 -1.80 10.05
C ASN A 61 7.25 -2.40 10.54
N ARG A 62 7.28 -3.67 10.96
CA ARG A 62 6.08 -4.38 11.44
C ARG A 62 5.39 -3.68 12.59
N GLU A 63 6.14 -3.24 13.59
CA GLU A 63 5.59 -2.59 14.77
C GLU A 63 4.89 -1.27 14.41
N GLU A 64 5.47 -0.49 13.50
CA GLU A 64 4.87 0.76 13.00
C GLU A 64 3.55 0.52 12.25
N VAL A 65 3.45 -0.54 11.45
CA VAL A 65 2.21 -0.89 10.72
C VAL A 65 1.15 -1.46 11.65
N GLU A 66 1.54 -2.36 12.57
CA GLU A 66 0.64 -2.93 13.57
C GLU A 66 0.09 -1.86 14.51
N LYS A 67 0.93 -0.94 15.00
CA LYS A 67 0.47 0.23 15.75
C LYS A 67 -0.37 1.16 14.87
N GLY A 68 0.03 1.39 13.63
CA GLY A 68 -0.73 2.14 12.63
C GLY A 68 -0.82 3.65 12.90
N GLU A 69 -0.31 4.15 14.02
CA GLU A 69 -0.46 5.55 14.46
C GLU A 69 0.07 6.54 13.42
N ILE A 70 1.24 6.27 12.84
CA ILE A 70 1.87 7.14 11.83
C ILE A 70 0.95 7.30 10.61
N ILE A 71 0.42 6.17 10.10
CA ILE A 71 -0.43 6.14 8.91
C ILE A 71 -1.77 6.81 9.20
N LEU A 72 -2.41 6.42 10.30
CA LEU A 72 -3.75 6.88 10.68
C LEU A 72 -3.76 8.38 11.01
N ASN A 73 -2.73 8.89 11.70
CA ASN A 73 -2.64 10.31 12.03
C ASN A 73 -2.50 11.19 10.79
N GLU A 74 -1.72 10.77 9.79
CA GLU A 74 -1.62 11.46 8.51
C GLU A 74 -2.93 11.36 7.72
N ALA A 75 -3.54 10.18 7.71
CA ALA A 75 -4.76 9.89 6.95
C ALA A 75 -6.01 10.58 7.49
N ARG A 76 -5.96 11.22 8.67
CA ARG A 76 -7.04 12.10 9.15
C ARG A 76 -7.15 13.41 8.35
N LYS A 77 -6.04 13.89 7.80
CA LYS A 77 -5.96 15.24 7.19
C LYS A 77 -5.53 15.21 5.72
N LYS A 78 -4.90 14.12 5.29
CA LYS A 78 -4.26 14.00 3.98
C LYS A 78 -4.77 12.76 3.25
N LYS A 79 -4.49 12.71 1.96
CA LYS A 79 -4.64 11.51 1.13
C LYS A 79 -3.38 10.67 1.26
N VAL A 80 -3.48 9.54 1.95
CA VAL A 80 -2.35 8.65 2.27
C VAL A 80 -2.42 7.41 1.39
N GLY A 81 -1.31 7.06 0.75
CA GLY A 81 -1.14 5.76 0.09
C GLY A 81 -0.34 4.81 0.98
N PHE A 82 -0.87 3.62 1.24
CA PHE A 82 -0.17 2.52 1.87
C PHE A 82 0.09 1.43 0.81
N LEU A 83 1.36 1.32 0.41
CA LEU A 83 1.83 0.43 -0.64
C LEU A 83 2.25 -0.91 -0.02
N THR A 84 1.82 -2.01 -0.62
CA THR A 84 2.13 -3.35 -0.12
C THR A 84 2.55 -4.26 -1.28
N PRO A 85 3.57 -5.11 -1.10
CA PRO A 85 3.82 -6.21 -2.02
C PRO A 85 2.57 -7.07 -2.24
N GLY A 86 2.41 -7.56 -3.46
CA GLY A 86 1.28 -8.39 -3.84
C GLY A 86 -0.04 -7.62 -3.86
N ASP A 87 -1.07 -8.24 -3.27
CA ASP A 87 -2.39 -7.62 -3.05
C ASP A 87 -2.58 -7.24 -1.56
N PRO A 88 -3.03 -6.00 -1.25
CA PRO A 88 -3.05 -5.50 0.12
C PRO A 88 -3.86 -6.33 1.10
N MET A 89 -4.95 -6.95 0.66
CA MET A 89 -5.87 -7.66 1.56
C MET A 89 -5.52 -9.14 1.71
N SER A 90 -4.42 -9.60 1.10
CA SER A 90 -3.90 -10.96 1.31
C SER A 90 -3.29 -11.13 2.71
N ALA A 91 -2.83 -10.04 3.35
CA ALA A 91 -2.26 -10.05 4.68
C ALA A 91 -3.25 -9.51 5.74
N THR A 92 -3.43 -10.26 6.83
CA THR A 92 -4.39 -9.93 7.90
C THR A 92 -4.04 -8.63 8.64
N THR A 93 -2.75 -8.27 8.71
CA THR A 93 -2.29 -7.01 9.34
C THR A 93 -2.87 -5.77 8.65
N HIS A 94 -2.99 -5.79 7.32
CA HIS A 94 -3.52 -4.66 6.55
C HIS A 94 -5.02 -4.51 6.73
N VAL A 95 -5.73 -5.64 6.87
CA VAL A 95 -7.16 -5.65 7.19
C VAL A 95 -7.41 -5.00 8.56
N ALA A 96 -6.60 -5.33 9.57
CA ALA A 96 -6.70 -4.71 10.90
C ALA A 96 -6.45 -3.19 10.87
N LEU A 97 -5.48 -2.73 10.06
CA LEU A 97 -5.27 -1.29 9.84
C LEU A 97 -6.46 -0.63 9.14
N CYS A 98 -7.05 -1.29 8.14
CA CYS A 98 -8.22 -0.78 7.42
C CYS A 98 -9.44 -0.64 8.34
N LEU A 99 -9.71 -1.64 9.18
CA LEU A 99 -10.83 -1.60 10.13
C LEU A 99 -10.68 -0.44 11.12
N ARG A 100 -9.48 -0.24 11.69
CA ARG A 100 -9.22 0.91 12.57
C ARG A 100 -9.38 2.25 11.88
N ALA A 101 -8.97 2.37 10.62
CA ALA A 101 -9.20 3.58 9.84
C ALA A 101 -10.70 3.88 9.68
N ILE A 102 -11.52 2.85 9.39
CA ILE A 102 -12.97 2.97 9.30
C ILE A 102 -13.58 3.39 10.64
N GLU A 103 -13.17 2.78 11.75
CA GLU A 103 -13.60 3.14 13.11
C GLU A 103 -13.27 4.59 13.48
N MET A 104 -12.23 5.16 12.87
CA MET A 104 -11.79 6.54 13.06
C MET A 104 -12.42 7.54 12.06
N ASP A 105 -13.41 7.10 11.29
CA ASP A 105 -14.10 7.86 10.23
C ASP A 105 -13.15 8.34 9.11
N ILE A 106 -12.08 7.59 8.86
CA ILE A 106 -11.16 7.84 7.75
C ILE A 106 -11.69 7.07 6.54
N LYS A 107 -11.85 7.78 5.42
CA LYS A 107 -12.27 7.13 4.16
C LYS A 107 -11.22 6.15 3.70
N THR A 108 -11.59 4.88 3.51
CA THR A 108 -10.68 3.83 3.04
C THR A 108 -11.01 3.39 1.61
N ARG A 109 -9.99 3.04 0.84
CA ARG A 109 -10.12 2.40 -0.48
C ARG A 109 -9.04 1.36 -0.69
N VAL A 110 -9.35 0.34 -1.48
CA VAL A 110 -8.39 -0.68 -1.90
C VAL A 110 -8.22 -0.61 -3.41
N ILE A 111 -6.96 -0.63 -3.85
CA ILE A 111 -6.56 -0.84 -5.23
C ILE A 111 -5.78 -2.16 -5.25
N HIS A 112 -6.43 -3.17 -5.81
CA HIS A 112 -5.89 -4.52 -5.86
C HIS A 112 -4.61 -4.60 -6.70
N GLY A 113 -3.78 -5.57 -6.33
CA GLY A 113 -2.54 -5.93 -7.04
C GLY A 113 -2.53 -7.40 -7.45
N ILE A 114 -1.48 -7.81 -8.14
CA ILE A 114 -1.24 -9.21 -8.50
C ILE A 114 -0.82 -9.96 -7.22
N SER A 115 -1.48 -11.06 -6.88
CA SER A 115 -1.17 -11.85 -5.67
C SER A 115 -0.42 -13.14 -5.99
N ILE A 116 0.50 -13.54 -5.11
CA ILE A 116 1.20 -14.82 -5.22
C ILE A 116 0.22 -16.00 -5.13
N LEU A 117 -0.89 -15.82 -4.41
CA LEU A 117 -1.94 -16.84 -4.28
C LEU A 117 -2.51 -17.23 -5.65
N THR A 118 -2.68 -16.26 -6.55
CA THR A 118 -3.16 -16.50 -7.92
C THR A 118 -2.03 -16.86 -8.89
N ALA A 119 -0.87 -16.20 -8.77
CA ALA A 119 0.24 -16.43 -9.69
C ALA A 119 0.86 -17.83 -9.52
N ALA A 120 1.03 -18.30 -8.28
CA ALA A 120 1.55 -19.63 -8.00
C ALA A 120 0.64 -20.72 -8.57
N ALA A 121 -0.69 -20.58 -8.39
CA ALA A 121 -1.65 -21.50 -8.98
C ALA A 121 -1.55 -21.49 -10.52
N GLY A 122 -1.57 -20.32 -11.16
CA GLY A 122 -1.49 -20.21 -12.62
C GLY A 122 -0.18 -20.75 -13.22
N LEU A 123 0.93 -20.72 -12.49
CA LEU A 123 2.20 -21.30 -12.92
C LEU A 123 2.24 -22.83 -12.86
N LEU A 124 1.40 -23.45 -12.02
CA LEU A 124 1.36 -24.91 -11.84
C LEU A 124 0.33 -25.61 -12.72
N GLY A 125 -0.55 -24.84 -13.39
CA GLY A 125 -1.66 -25.35 -14.19
C GLY A 125 -2.90 -25.69 -13.37
#